data_AF-A0A7M2WPD9-F1
#
_entry.id   AF-A0A7M2WPD9-F1
#
_cell.length_a   1.000
_cell.length_b   1.000
_cell.length_c   1.000
_cell.angle_alpha   90.00
_cell.angle_beta   90.00
_cell.angle_gamma   90.00
#
_symmetry.space_group_name_H-M   'P 1'
#
loop_
_entity.id
_entity.type
_entity.pdbx_description
1 polymer ?
#
loop_
_entity_poly.entity_id
_entity_poly.type
_entity_poly.pdbx_seq_one_letter_code
_entity_poly.pdbx_strand_id
1 'polypeptide(L)'
;MSQFKACIGKKSLPRRSAFSMIELVIVVVIIGIIAAIAIPRMSRGSAAAADSAVASNLAVLRNAIDLYHTEHQGTYPPVATFADQLTKYSNIDGTTTSATKDTATGVIYGPYLRAVPQISVGAKKGSSGVAAADAAGVAWIYDVSTGSVTANALGNDQAGKAYSAY
;
A
#
# COMPACT_ATOMS: atom_id res chain seq x y z
N MET A 1 -66.88 48.55 -29.70
CA MET A 1 -65.70 47.97 -29.04
C MET A 1 -65.02 47.00 -30.00
N SER A 2 -63.74 47.25 -30.28
CA SER A 2 -62.90 46.62 -31.30
C SER A 2 -62.45 45.20 -30.92
N GLN A 3 -62.40 44.30 -31.91
CA GLN A 3 -61.94 42.91 -31.80
C GLN A 3 -60.40 42.84 -31.87
N PHE A 4 -59.73 42.48 -30.78
CA PHE A 4 -58.29 42.17 -30.79
C PHE A 4 -58.09 40.67 -31.07
N LYS A 5 -57.70 40.36 -32.32
CA LYS A 5 -57.34 39.01 -32.75
C LYS A 5 -55.85 38.77 -32.51
N ALA A 6 -55.51 38.00 -31.47
CA ALA A 6 -54.13 37.63 -31.15
C ALA A 6 -53.58 36.61 -32.16
N CYS A 7 -52.44 36.92 -32.78
CA CYS A 7 -51.73 36.04 -33.70
C CYS A 7 -50.71 35.19 -32.90
N ILE A 8 -51.00 33.91 -32.66
CA ILE A 8 -50.09 33.00 -31.95
C ILE A 8 -49.05 32.45 -32.95
N GLY A 9 -47.87 33.06 -32.97
CA GLY A 9 -46.72 32.57 -33.73
C GLY A 9 -46.14 31.28 -33.13
N LYS A 10 -46.15 30.18 -33.89
CA LYS A 10 -45.47 28.92 -33.53
C LYS A 10 -43.95 29.13 -33.58
N LYS A 11 -43.29 29.19 -32.42
CA LYS A 11 -41.82 29.11 -32.32
C LYS A 11 -41.39 27.67 -32.65
N SER A 12 -40.67 27.46 -33.76
CA SER A 12 -40.07 26.16 -34.09
C SER A 12 -38.90 25.87 -33.14
N LEU A 13 -38.97 24.74 -32.41
CA LEU A 13 -37.86 24.30 -31.56
C LEU A 13 -36.66 23.90 -32.44
N PRO A 14 -35.42 24.27 -32.06
CA PRO A 14 -34.23 23.90 -32.83
C PRO A 14 -34.10 22.37 -32.90
N ARG A 15 -33.91 21.83 -34.11
CA ARG A 15 -33.63 20.40 -34.32
C ARG A 15 -32.33 20.06 -33.61
N ARG A 16 -32.39 19.19 -32.59
CA ARG A 16 -31.19 18.56 -32.02
C ARG A 16 -30.54 17.73 -33.12
N SER A 17 -29.24 17.91 -33.38
CA SER A 17 -28.53 17.03 -34.30
C SER A 17 -28.49 15.62 -33.71
N ALA A 18 -28.79 14.62 -34.53
CA ALA A 18 -28.60 13.22 -34.19
C ALA A 18 -27.15 12.86 -34.53
N PHE A 19 -26.44 12.25 -33.58
CA PHE A 19 -25.08 11.73 -33.78
C PHE A 19 -25.07 10.71 -34.94
N SER A 20 -24.03 10.74 -35.78
CA SER A 20 -23.89 9.74 -36.83
C SER A 20 -23.43 8.40 -36.24
N MET A 21 -23.93 7.27 -36.77
CA MET A 21 -23.43 5.95 -36.37
C MET A 21 -21.93 5.81 -36.63
N ILE A 22 -21.38 6.46 -37.67
CA ILE A 22 -19.94 6.39 -37.97
C ILE A 22 -19.09 7.11 -36.93
N GLU A 23 -19.57 8.22 -36.35
CA GLU A 23 -18.88 8.95 -35.29
C GLU A 23 -18.75 8.08 -34.04
N LEU A 24 -19.78 7.31 -33.71
CA LEU A 24 -19.70 6.39 -32.58
C LEU A 24 -18.74 5.22 -32.87
N VAL A 25 -18.78 4.67 -34.09
CA VAL A 25 -17.93 3.53 -34.49
C VAL A 25 -16.45 3.89 -34.45
N ILE A 26 -16.04 5.04 -35.01
CA ILE A 26 -14.62 5.43 -35.00
C ILE A 26 -14.10 5.67 -33.58
N VAL A 27 -14.93 6.23 -32.69
CA VAL A 27 -14.54 6.47 -31.29
C VAL A 27 -14.29 5.16 -30.55
N VAL A 28 -15.18 4.17 -30.66
CA VAL A 28 -14.97 2.88 -29.98
C VAL A 28 -13.79 2.10 -30.55
N VAL A 29 -13.49 2.26 -31.85
CA VAL A 29 -12.30 1.67 -32.47
C VAL A 29 -11.01 2.27 -31.89
N ILE A 30 -10.93 3.60 -31.78
CA ILE A 30 -9.76 4.28 -31.22
C ILE A 30 -9.56 3.90 -29.74
N ILE A 31 -10.64 3.91 -28.94
CA ILE A 31 -10.58 3.47 -27.53
C ILE A 31 -10.13 2.01 -27.44
N GLY A 32 -10.60 1.13 -28.34
CA GLY A 32 -10.19 -0.27 -28.40
C GLY A 32 -8.69 -0.46 -28.63
N ILE A 33 -8.11 0.29 -29.57
CA ILE A 33 -6.65 0.24 -29.87
C ILE A 33 -5.84 0.72 -28.66
N ILE A 34 -6.25 1.83 -28.03
CA ILE A 34 -5.56 2.37 -26.85
C ILE A 34 -5.64 1.38 -25.69
N ALA A 35 -6.83 0.82 -25.41
CA ALA A 35 -7.05 -0.13 -24.33
C ALA A 35 -6.18 -1.39 -24.50
N ALA A 36 -6.07 -1.92 -25.74
CA ALA A 36 -5.27 -3.10 -26.03
C ALA A 36 -3.77 -2.94 -25.68
N ILE A 37 -3.22 -1.74 -25.83
CA ILE A 37 -1.81 -1.45 -25.50
C ILE A 37 -1.66 -1.03 -24.03
N ALA A 38 -2.60 -0.24 -23.51
CA ALA A 38 -2.53 0.34 -22.17
C ALA A 38 -2.69 -0.70 -21.06
N ILE A 39 -3.67 -1.60 -21.16
CA ILE A 39 -3.98 -2.61 -20.13
C ILE A 39 -2.78 -3.51 -19.81
N PRO A 40 -2.11 -4.18 -20.78
CA PRO A 40 -0.99 -5.05 -20.45
C PRO A 40 0.21 -4.29 -19.89
N ARG A 41 0.45 -3.06 -20.36
CA ARG A 41 1.54 -2.20 -19.83
C ARG A 41 1.27 -1.77 -18.39
N MET A 42 0.04 -1.35 -18.08
CA MET A 42 -0.33 -0.90 -16.74
C MET A 42 -0.37 -2.04 -15.72
N SER A 43 -0.75 -3.24 -16.14
CA SER A 43 -0.69 -4.44 -15.29
C SER A 43 0.75 -4.78 -14.89
N ARG A 44 1.70 -4.81 -15.85
CA ARG A 44 3.13 -5.04 -15.55
C ARG A 44 3.73 -3.92 -14.69
N GLY A 45 3.39 -2.67 -14.95
CA GLY A 45 3.84 -1.53 -14.14
C GLY A 45 3.37 -1.64 -12.69
N SER A 46 2.11 -2.03 -12.47
CA SER A 46 1.56 -2.25 -11.13
C SER A 46 2.27 -3.38 -10.39
N ALA A 47 2.61 -4.48 -11.08
CA ALA A 47 3.35 -5.59 -10.48
C ALA A 47 4.78 -5.19 -10.08
N ALA A 48 5.53 -4.54 -10.98
CA ALA A 48 6.87 -4.06 -10.69
C ALA A 48 6.89 -3.03 -9.53
N ALA A 49 5.88 -2.16 -9.45
CA ALA A 49 5.73 -1.24 -8.32
C ALA A 49 5.46 -1.98 -7.00
N ALA A 50 4.67 -3.05 -7.03
CA ALA A 50 4.44 -3.88 -5.86
C ALA A 50 5.72 -4.58 -5.40
N ASP A 51 6.52 -5.13 -6.32
CA ASP A 51 7.80 -5.80 -6.01
C ASP A 51 8.79 -4.82 -5.37
N SER A 52 8.93 -3.63 -5.97
CA SER A 52 9.78 -2.56 -5.40
C SER A 52 9.31 -2.11 -4.02
N ALA A 53 8.00 -2.11 -3.76
CA ALA A 53 7.46 -1.77 -2.45
C ALA A 53 7.83 -2.83 -1.39
N VAL A 54 7.85 -4.12 -1.73
CA VAL A 54 8.31 -5.17 -0.79
C VAL A 54 9.76 -4.94 -0.39
N ALA A 55 10.65 -4.73 -1.38
CA ALA A 55 12.06 -4.50 -1.13
C ALA A 55 12.30 -3.25 -0.26
N SER A 56 11.60 -2.16 -0.57
CA SER A 56 11.66 -0.91 0.23
C SER A 56 11.15 -1.13 1.66
N ASN A 57 10.02 -1.80 1.82
CA ASN A 57 9.44 -2.09 3.14
C ASN A 57 10.36 -2.97 3.99
N LEU A 58 11.02 -3.96 3.40
CA LEU A 58 12.03 -4.77 4.09
C LEU A 58 13.23 -3.95 4.52
N ALA A 59 13.72 -3.03 3.68
CA ALA A 59 14.81 -2.13 4.07
C ALA A 59 14.41 -1.23 5.25
N VAL A 60 13.20 -0.68 5.23
CA VAL A 60 12.64 0.12 6.33
C VAL A 60 12.53 -0.71 7.62
N LEU A 61 12.02 -1.94 7.55
CA LEU A 61 11.92 -2.85 8.69
C LEU A 61 13.30 -3.20 9.27
N ARG A 62 14.25 -3.59 8.42
CA ARG A 62 15.62 -3.96 8.84
C ARG A 62 16.30 -2.79 9.54
N ASN A 63 16.26 -1.60 8.95
CA ASN A 63 16.83 -0.40 9.56
C ASN A 63 16.19 -0.10 10.93
N ALA A 64 14.87 -0.26 11.06
CA ALA A 64 14.19 -0.05 12.34
C ALA A 64 14.58 -1.08 13.40
N ILE A 65 14.70 -2.36 13.02
CA ILE A 65 15.17 -3.44 13.91
C ILE A 65 16.61 -3.16 14.35
N ASP A 66 17.49 -2.74 13.46
CA ASP A 66 18.89 -2.44 13.77
C ASP A 66 19.05 -1.24 14.71
N LEU A 67 18.24 -0.19 14.49
CA LEU A 67 18.18 0.96 15.40
C LEU A 67 17.66 0.56 16.78
N TYR A 68 16.59 -0.22 16.84
CA TYR A 68 16.07 -0.75 18.10
C TYR A 68 17.14 -1.54 18.85
N HIS A 69 17.79 -2.49 18.16
CA HIS A 69 18.84 -3.34 18.72
C HIS A 69 20.01 -2.52 19.27
N THR A 70 20.40 -1.45 18.58
CA THR A 70 21.49 -0.56 19.03
C THR A 70 21.12 0.20 20.30
N GLU A 71 19.88 0.66 20.42
CA GLU A 71 19.42 1.43 21.59
C GLU A 71 19.05 0.54 22.80
N HIS A 72 18.67 -0.71 22.56
CA HIS A 72 18.20 -1.67 23.57
C HIS A 72 19.26 -2.70 23.96
N GLN A 73 20.50 -2.23 24.16
CA GLN A 73 21.59 -3.04 24.71
C GLN A 73 21.89 -4.31 23.90
N GLY A 74 21.70 -4.28 22.58
CA GLY A 74 21.90 -5.45 21.71
C GLY A 74 20.77 -6.49 21.79
N THR A 75 19.59 -6.10 22.27
CA THR A 75 18.42 -6.97 22.33
C THR A 75 17.50 -6.69 21.15
N TYR A 76 17.07 -7.74 20.47
CA TYR A 76 16.09 -7.65 19.40
C TYR A 76 14.66 -7.57 19.96
N PRO A 77 13.73 -6.88 19.27
CA PRO A 77 12.37 -6.71 19.74
C PRO A 77 11.64 -8.07 19.79
N PRO A 78 11.05 -8.50 20.91
CA PRO A 78 10.32 -9.76 20.96
C PRO A 78 9.13 -9.80 19.99
N VAL A 79 8.93 -10.95 19.36
CA VAL A 79 7.88 -11.17 18.34
C VAL A 79 6.49 -10.72 18.83
N ALA A 80 6.16 -11.03 20.08
CA ALA A 80 4.85 -10.73 20.67
C ALA A 80 4.56 -9.22 20.80
N THR A 81 5.60 -8.41 20.97
CA THR A 81 5.51 -6.96 21.19
C THR A 81 6.16 -6.14 20.08
N PHE A 82 6.55 -6.80 18.98
CA PHE A 82 7.33 -6.23 17.88
C PHE A 82 6.73 -4.92 17.35
N ALA A 83 5.43 -4.94 17.04
CA ALA A 83 4.74 -3.79 16.48
C ALA A 83 4.74 -2.60 17.46
N ASP A 84 4.47 -2.86 18.74
CA ASP A 84 4.43 -1.82 19.76
C ASP A 84 5.82 -1.23 20.00
N GLN A 85 6.84 -2.06 20.15
CA GLN A 85 8.21 -1.61 20.40
C GLN A 85 8.82 -0.82 19.24
N LEU A 86 8.43 -1.12 18.00
CA LEU A 86 8.91 -0.35 16.85
C LEU A 86 8.08 0.90 16.55
N THR A 87 6.80 0.95 16.94
CA THR A 87 5.91 2.07 16.60
C THR A 87 5.63 3.05 17.75
N LYS A 88 6.01 2.69 18.97
CA LYS A 88 5.83 3.51 20.18
C LYS A 88 7.18 3.83 20.82
N TYR A 89 7.17 4.73 21.80
CA TYR A 89 8.32 4.95 22.66
C TYR A 89 8.45 3.78 23.64
N SER A 90 9.68 3.42 24.02
CA SER A 90 9.97 2.38 25.00
C SER A 90 11.05 2.79 26.01
N ASN A 91 11.11 2.08 27.13
CA ASN A 91 12.23 2.16 28.07
C ASN A 91 13.43 1.34 27.56
N ILE A 92 14.59 1.47 28.20
CA ILE A 92 15.83 0.81 27.77
C ILE A 92 15.74 -0.73 27.65
N ASP A 93 14.86 -1.35 28.44
CA ASP A 93 14.63 -2.80 28.41
C ASP A 93 13.54 -3.23 27.42
N GLY A 94 12.86 -2.29 26.78
CA GLY A 94 11.75 -2.57 25.85
C GLY A 94 10.48 -3.12 26.51
N THR A 95 10.43 -3.23 27.83
CA THR A 95 9.32 -3.84 28.58
C THR A 95 8.09 -2.95 28.70
N THR A 96 8.30 -1.64 28.68
CA THR A 96 7.22 -0.65 28.79
C THR A 96 7.17 0.16 27.50
N THR A 97 5.96 0.31 26.93
CA THR A 97 5.74 1.14 25.74
C THR A 97 4.73 2.24 26.01
N SER A 98 4.89 3.39 25.34
CA SER A 98 3.97 4.53 25.42
C SER A 98 3.85 5.24 24.08
N ALA A 99 2.66 5.74 23.77
CA ALA A 99 2.42 6.55 22.58
C ALA A 99 3.15 7.91 22.63
N THR A 100 3.51 8.39 23.82
CA THR A 100 4.21 9.65 24.03
C THR A 100 5.51 9.43 24.77
N LYS A 101 6.53 10.23 24.40
CA LYS A 101 7.81 10.27 25.10
C LYS A 101 7.60 10.71 26.54
N ASP A 102 8.16 9.96 27.48
CA ASP A 102 8.11 10.27 28.90
C ASP A 102 9.50 10.14 29.53
N THR A 103 10.09 11.29 29.86
CA THR A 103 11.41 11.35 30.49
C THR A 103 11.38 11.00 31.98
N ALA A 104 10.22 11.10 32.65
CA ALA A 104 10.11 10.81 34.08
C ALA A 104 10.15 9.29 34.35
N THR A 105 9.59 8.49 33.45
CA THR A 105 9.57 7.02 33.53
C THR A 105 10.66 6.34 32.70
N GLY A 106 11.47 7.12 31.96
CA GLY A 106 12.56 6.60 31.13
C GLY A 106 12.10 6.02 29.79
N VAL A 107 10.85 6.25 29.38
CA VAL A 107 10.27 5.82 28.10
C VAL A 107 10.62 6.83 27.01
N ILE A 108 11.87 6.80 26.56
CA ILE A 108 12.47 7.82 25.68
C ILE A 108 13.01 7.30 24.35
N TYR A 109 13.10 5.97 24.18
CA TYR A 109 13.68 5.30 23.02
C TYR A 109 12.61 5.04 21.96
N GLY A 110 12.96 5.16 20.67
CA GLY A 110 12.01 5.08 19.56
C GLY A 110 11.12 6.33 19.39
N PRO A 111 9.99 6.25 18.66
CA PRO A 111 9.59 5.14 17.80
C PRO A 111 10.48 5.04 16.56
N TYR A 112 10.68 3.83 16.07
CA TYR A 112 11.56 3.52 14.93
C TYR A 112 10.78 3.45 13.61
N LEU A 113 9.48 3.21 13.69
CA LEU A 113 8.53 3.14 12.59
C LEU A 113 7.31 4.01 12.89
N ARG A 114 6.69 4.55 11.83
CA ARG A 114 5.38 5.22 11.95
C ARG A 114 4.23 4.21 12.01
N ALA A 115 4.36 3.12 11.27
CA ALA A 115 3.47 1.97 11.25
C ALA A 115 4.25 0.80 10.65
N VAL A 116 3.86 -0.43 11.00
CA VAL A 116 4.40 -1.60 10.33
C VAL A 116 3.91 -1.60 8.88
N PRO A 117 4.80 -1.59 7.87
CA PRO A 117 4.41 -1.51 6.47
C PRO A 117 3.58 -2.72 6.06
N GLN A 118 2.65 -2.51 5.13
CA GLN A 118 1.84 -3.59 4.57
C GLN A 118 2.60 -4.28 3.42
N ILE A 119 2.44 -5.59 3.27
CA ILE A 119 2.95 -6.30 2.09
C ILE A 119 2.09 -5.98 0.87
N SER A 120 2.73 -5.73 -0.27
CA SER A 120 2.10 -5.30 -1.53
C SER A 120 1.81 -6.45 -2.50
N VAL A 121 2.27 -7.68 -2.18
CA VAL A 121 2.26 -8.86 -3.06
C VAL A 121 1.66 -10.09 -2.36
N GLY A 122 1.38 -11.13 -3.16
CA GLY A 122 0.93 -12.43 -2.68
C GLY A 122 -0.49 -12.43 -2.09
N ALA A 123 -0.90 -13.58 -1.57
CA ALA A 123 -2.24 -13.79 -1.00
C ALA A 123 -2.52 -12.92 0.24
N LYS A 124 -1.47 -12.35 0.86
CA LYS A 124 -1.55 -11.55 2.07
C LYS A 124 -1.43 -10.06 1.82
N LYS A 125 -1.51 -9.64 0.56
CA LYS A 125 -1.48 -8.22 0.17
C LYS A 125 -2.39 -7.38 1.06
N GLY A 126 -1.86 -6.29 1.60
CA GLY A 126 -2.56 -5.40 2.53
C GLY A 126 -2.47 -5.83 4.01
N SER A 127 -1.85 -6.97 4.31
CA SER A 127 -1.56 -7.34 5.70
C SER A 127 -0.27 -6.68 6.17
N SER A 128 -0.11 -6.49 7.48
CA SER A 128 1.10 -5.95 8.11
C SER A 128 1.57 -6.76 9.33
N GLY A 129 0.93 -7.91 9.62
CA GLY A 129 1.29 -8.72 10.78
C GLY A 129 2.73 -9.23 10.70
N VAL A 130 3.37 -9.35 11.85
CA VAL A 130 4.74 -9.85 12.00
C VAL A 130 4.69 -11.04 12.95
N ALA A 131 5.28 -12.16 12.57
CA ALA A 131 5.36 -13.34 13.42
C ALA A 131 6.57 -14.19 13.08
N ALA A 132 6.93 -15.12 13.97
CA ALA A 132 8.01 -16.08 13.74
C ALA A 132 7.63 -17.20 12.75
N ALA A 133 6.33 -17.37 12.48
CA ALA A 133 5.82 -18.44 11.64
C ALA A 133 4.67 -17.95 10.76
N ASP A 134 4.37 -18.74 9.72
CA ASP A 134 3.29 -18.46 8.80
C ASP A 134 1.91 -18.53 9.47
N ALA A 135 1.11 -17.47 9.35
CA ALA A 135 -0.28 -17.44 9.78
C ALA A 135 -1.10 -16.41 8.96
N ALA A 136 -2.43 -16.46 9.11
CA ALA A 136 -3.32 -15.48 8.48
C ALA A 136 -2.97 -14.05 8.94
N GLY A 137 -2.88 -13.11 7.98
CA GLY A 137 -2.53 -11.71 8.27
C GLY A 137 -1.05 -11.46 8.59
N VAL A 138 -0.19 -12.48 8.63
CA VAL A 138 1.25 -12.32 8.82
C VAL A 138 1.90 -12.00 7.47
N ALA A 139 2.31 -10.75 7.30
CA ALA A 139 3.00 -10.22 6.14
C ALA A 139 4.52 -10.43 6.18
N TRP A 140 5.11 -10.47 7.38
CA TRP A 140 6.55 -10.53 7.57
C TRP A 140 6.91 -11.66 8.52
N ILE A 141 7.83 -12.53 8.10
CA ILE A 141 8.42 -13.54 8.98
C ILE A 141 9.63 -12.93 9.65
N TYR A 142 9.66 -12.98 10.97
CA TYR A 142 10.69 -12.35 11.79
C TYR A 142 11.32 -13.36 12.76
N ASP A 143 12.64 -13.47 12.70
CA ASP A 143 13.44 -14.26 13.63
C ASP A 143 14.09 -13.35 14.67
N VAL A 144 13.62 -13.46 15.92
CA VAL A 144 14.14 -12.67 17.05
C VAL A 144 15.57 -13.02 17.42
N SER A 145 16.03 -14.25 17.12
CA SER A 145 17.37 -14.69 17.49
C SER A 145 18.44 -14.06 16.62
N THR A 146 18.12 -13.77 15.36
CA THR A 146 19.05 -13.19 14.39
C THR A 146 18.69 -11.77 13.96
N GLY A 147 17.53 -11.25 14.37
CA GLY A 147 16.98 -9.99 13.87
C GLY A 147 16.53 -10.03 12.40
N SER A 148 16.50 -11.22 11.78
CA SER A 148 16.21 -11.34 10.35
C SER A 148 14.72 -11.16 10.08
N VAL A 149 14.39 -10.37 9.06
CA VAL A 149 13.02 -10.20 8.57
C VAL A 149 12.93 -10.52 7.08
N THR A 150 11.93 -11.31 6.70
CA THR A 150 11.68 -11.76 5.33
C THR A 150 10.21 -11.57 4.95
N ALA A 151 9.93 -11.42 3.66
CA ALA A 151 8.57 -11.28 3.18
C ALA A 151 7.82 -12.61 3.22
N ASN A 152 6.64 -12.61 3.83
CA ASN A 152 5.76 -13.77 3.83
C ASN A 152 4.86 -13.79 2.58
N ALA A 153 5.48 -14.01 1.42
CA ALA A 153 4.80 -14.18 0.16
C ALA A 153 5.36 -15.37 -0.60
N LEU A 154 4.48 -16.24 -1.08
CA LEU A 154 4.82 -17.29 -2.03
C LEU A 154 5.00 -16.68 -3.42
N GLY A 155 5.93 -17.24 -4.19
CA GLY A 155 6.19 -16.84 -5.57
C GLY A 155 7.38 -15.90 -5.73
N ASN A 156 7.49 -15.36 -6.95
CA ASN A 156 8.67 -14.62 -7.40
C ASN A 156 8.26 -13.25 -7.92
N ASP A 157 9.21 -12.33 -7.93
CA ASP A 157 9.09 -11.02 -8.57
C ASP A 157 9.16 -11.11 -10.09
N GLN A 158 8.97 -9.97 -10.77
CA GLN A 158 9.07 -9.91 -12.24
C GLN A 158 10.44 -10.35 -12.79
N ALA A 159 11.50 -10.39 -11.98
CA ALA A 159 12.84 -10.84 -12.34
C ALA A 159 13.09 -12.33 -12.00
N GLY A 160 12.12 -13.02 -11.41
CA GLY A 160 12.23 -14.43 -11.01
C GLY A 160 12.89 -14.65 -9.66
N LYS A 161 13.14 -13.62 -8.84
CA LYS A 161 13.64 -13.74 -7.47
C LYS A 161 12.48 -14.04 -6.51
N ALA A 162 12.64 -15.04 -5.65
CA ALA A 162 11.63 -15.38 -4.64
C ALA A 162 11.46 -14.26 -3.59
N TYR A 163 10.23 -13.97 -3.17
CA TYR A 163 9.99 -12.91 -2.19
C TYR A 163 10.62 -13.19 -0.81
N SER A 164 10.72 -14.46 -0.44
CA SER A 164 11.41 -14.86 0.80
C SER A 164 12.93 -14.61 0.78
N ALA A 165 13.52 -14.36 -0.39
CA ALA A 165 14.95 -14.15 -0.58
C ALA A 165 15.36 -12.67 -0.73
N TYR A 166 14.44 -11.73 -0.52
CA TYR A 166 14.77 -10.29 -0.48
C TYR A 166 15.62 -9.92 0.72
#